data_AF-A0A1G8EWJ9-F1
#
_entry.id   AF-A0A1G8EWJ9-F1
#
_cell.length_a   1.000
_cell.length_b   1.000
_cell.length_c   1.000
_cell.angle_alpha   90.00
_cell.angle_beta   90.00
_cell.angle_gamma   90.00
#
_symmetry.space_group_name_H-M   'P 1'
#
loop_
_entity.id
_entity.type
_entity.pdbx_description
1 polymer ?
#
loop_
_entity_poly.entity_id
_entity_poly.type
_entity_poly.pdbx_seq_one_letter_code
_entity_poly.pdbx_strand_id
1 'polypeptide(L)'
;MATETRRAARPGRRITVWPENAEAFALFCAMGTQWRWAEGLRVGLDLTALPVVAAAHGVAVTPGLLDRLGICEAAALAAWEERRPRRRQPREE
;
A
#
# COMPACT_ATOMS: atom_id res chain seq x y z
N MET A 1 -4.63 6.50 -37.88
CA MET A 1 -5.56 5.76 -37.00
C MET A 1 -4.72 4.96 -36.01
N ALA A 2 -4.43 5.53 -34.84
CA ALA A 2 -3.58 4.89 -33.83
C ALA A 2 -4.42 3.90 -33.02
N THR A 3 -4.07 2.62 -33.10
CA THR A 3 -4.73 1.54 -32.37
C THR A 3 -4.34 1.62 -30.90
N GLU A 4 -5.27 2.09 -30.07
CA GLU A 4 -5.11 2.13 -28.62
C GLU A 4 -5.19 0.70 -28.08
N THR A 5 -4.04 0.09 -27.80
CA THR A 5 -3.98 -1.21 -27.13
C THR A 5 -4.40 -1.03 -25.68
N ARG A 6 -5.72 -1.14 -25.40
CA ARG A 6 -6.23 -1.21 -24.03
C ARG A 6 -5.69 -2.49 -23.39
N ARG A 7 -4.66 -2.34 -22.56
CA ARG A 7 -4.06 -3.45 -21.81
C ARG A 7 -5.18 -4.15 -21.01
N ALA A 8 -5.45 -5.41 -21.32
CA ALA A 8 -6.48 -6.19 -20.65
C ALA A 8 -6.22 -6.19 -19.13
N ALA A 9 -7.27 -5.90 -18.34
CA ALA A 9 -7.18 -5.94 -16.88
C ALA A 9 -6.79 -7.36 -16.45
N ARG A 10 -5.64 -7.50 -15.79
CA ARG A 10 -5.16 -8.80 -15.30
C ARG A 10 -6.19 -9.34 -14.31
N PRO A 11 -6.60 -10.62 -14.39
CA PRO A 11 -7.55 -11.19 -13.44
C PRO A 11 -7.02 -11.00 -12.02
N GLY A 12 -7.87 -10.46 -11.14
CA GLY A 12 -7.52 -10.13 -9.77
C GLY A 12 -7.02 -11.36 -9.02
N ARG A 13 -5.85 -11.26 -8.38
CA ARG A 13 -5.34 -12.31 -7.49
C ARG A 13 -6.23 -12.35 -6.25
N ARG A 14 -6.85 -13.50 -5.97
CA ARG A 14 -7.55 -13.73 -4.69
C ARG A 14 -6.53 -14.02 -3.60
N ILE A 15 -6.75 -13.42 -2.43
CA ILE A 15 -5.98 -13.69 -1.22
C ILE A 15 -6.96 -13.97 -0.08
N THR A 16 -6.54 -14.81 0.86
CA THR A 16 -7.29 -15.05 2.09
C THR A 16 -6.69 -14.18 3.19
N VAL A 17 -7.55 -13.49 3.94
CA VAL A 17 -7.18 -12.66 5.08
C VAL A 17 -7.82 -13.24 6.32
N TRP A 18 -7.05 -13.32 7.41
CA TRP A 18 -7.53 -13.93 8.64
C TRP A 18 -8.56 -12.97 9.27
N PRO A 19 -9.64 -13.46 9.90
CA PRO A 19 -10.74 -12.61 10.36
C PRO A 19 -10.28 -11.41 11.21
N GLU A 20 -9.33 -11.62 12.11
CA GLU A 20 -8.75 -10.61 13.00
C GLU A 20 -7.94 -9.52 12.27
N ASN A 21 -7.58 -9.75 11.01
CA ASN A 21 -6.82 -8.82 10.17
C ASN A 21 -7.67 -8.20 9.06
N ALA A 22 -8.90 -8.67 8.87
CA ALA A 22 -9.76 -8.25 7.75
C ALA A 22 -10.04 -6.75 7.77
N GLU A 23 -10.32 -6.20 8.94
CA GLU A 23 -10.63 -4.77 9.12
C GLU A 23 -9.41 -3.88 8.84
N ALA A 24 -8.25 -4.21 9.43
CA ALA A 24 -7.01 -3.50 9.20
C ALA A 24 -6.57 -3.56 7.72
N PHE A 25 -6.72 -4.73 7.09
CA PHE A 25 -6.38 -4.90 5.67
C PHE A 25 -7.33 -4.11 4.75
N ALA A 26 -8.63 -4.14 5.01
CA ALA A 26 -9.60 -3.36 4.25
C ALA A 26 -9.32 -1.84 4.36
N LEU A 27 -9.02 -1.38 5.58
CA LEU A 27 -8.68 0.02 5.83
C LEU A 27 -7.36 0.41 5.16
N PHE A 28 -6.33 -0.44 5.22
CA PHE A 28 -5.08 -0.27 4.49
C PHE A 28 -5.32 -0.10 2.98
N CYS A 29 -6.16 -0.95 2.38
CA CYS A 29 -6.52 -0.84 0.98
C CYS A 29 -7.27 0.46 0.66
N ALA A 30 -8.18 0.90 1.54
CA ALA A 30 -8.90 2.17 1.38
C ALA A 30 -7.94 3.38 1.45
N MET A 31 -6.89 3.30 2.25
CA MET A 31 -5.82 4.29 2.33
C MET A 31 -4.78 4.19 1.20
N GLY A 32 -5.01 3.36 0.17
CA GLY A 32 -4.00 3.01 -0.85
C GLY A 32 -3.40 4.19 -1.63
N THR A 33 -4.06 5.35 -1.65
CA THR A 33 -3.55 6.60 -2.26
C THR A 33 -2.89 7.55 -1.27
N GLN A 34 -3.02 7.31 0.03
CA GLN A 34 -2.58 8.18 1.11
C GLN A 34 -1.18 7.79 1.58
N TRP A 35 -0.16 8.18 0.81
CA TRP A 35 1.25 7.97 1.14
C TRP A 35 1.97 9.29 1.35
N ARG A 36 2.85 9.31 2.34
CA ARG A 36 3.91 10.30 2.46
C ARG A 36 5.06 9.95 1.51
N TRP A 37 5.61 11.00 0.91
CA TRP A 37 6.68 10.89 -0.06
C TRP A 37 7.90 11.69 0.38
N ALA A 38 9.09 11.12 0.20
CA ALA A 38 10.37 11.81 0.35
C ALA A 38 11.31 11.33 -0.75
N GLU A 39 12.01 12.25 -1.42
CA GLU A 39 12.96 11.93 -2.52
C GLU A 39 12.36 11.02 -3.61
N GLY A 40 11.06 11.16 -3.90
CA GLY A 40 10.34 10.34 -4.88
C GLY A 40 10.02 8.92 -4.41
N LEU A 41 10.25 8.60 -3.13
CA LEU A 41 9.95 7.31 -2.52
C LEU A 41 8.79 7.44 -1.53
N ARG A 42 7.98 6.38 -1.44
CA ARG A 42 6.98 6.25 -0.37
C ARG A 42 7.73 5.92 0.91
N VAL A 43 7.44 6.65 1.99
CA VAL A 43 8.10 6.46 3.29
C VAL A 43 7.13 6.02 4.39
N GLY A 44 5.82 6.11 4.15
CA GLY A 44 4.79 5.64 5.05
C GLY A 44 3.40 6.13 4.65
N LEU A 45 2.36 5.58 5.26
CA LEU A 45 0.99 6.04 5.18
C LEU A 45 0.87 7.41 5.84
N ASP A 46 -0.01 8.24 5.29
CA ASP A 46 -0.37 9.48 5.97
C ASP A 46 -1.47 9.22 7.01
N LEU A 47 -1.06 9.05 8.27
CA LEU A 47 -2.00 8.81 9.38
C LEU A 47 -2.93 10.00 9.66
N THR A 48 -2.70 11.18 9.07
CA THR A 48 -3.67 12.29 9.16
C THR A 48 -4.99 11.96 8.45
N ALA A 49 -4.95 11.13 7.40
CA ALA A 49 -6.14 10.66 6.69
C ALA A 49 -6.86 9.53 7.43
N LEU A 50 -6.18 8.83 8.35
CA LEU A 50 -6.70 7.64 9.00
C LEU A 50 -8.06 7.87 9.70
N PRO A 51 -8.28 8.93 10.50
CA PRO A 51 -9.57 9.13 11.17
C PRO A 51 -10.74 9.29 10.19
N VAL A 52 -10.54 10.00 9.08
CA VAL A 52 -11.58 10.23 8.06
C VAL A 52 -11.91 8.94 7.33
N VAL A 53 -10.89 8.18 6.92
CA VAL A 53 -11.10 6.91 6.21
C VAL A 53 -11.71 5.87 7.15
N ALA A 54 -11.23 5.77 8.40
CA ALA A 54 -11.79 4.85 9.39
C ALA A 54 -13.27 5.16 9.67
N ALA A 55 -13.62 6.43 9.85
CA ALA A 55 -15.01 6.85 10.04
C ALA A 55 -15.90 6.49 8.84
N ALA A 56 -15.43 6.71 7.61
CA ALA A 56 -16.16 6.37 6.39
C ALA A 56 -16.43 4.86 6.25
N HIS A 57 -15.60 4.03 6.86
CA HIS A 57 -15.73 2.57 6.88
C HIS A 57 -16.40 2.02 8.15
N GLY A 58 -16.79 2.87 9.10
CA GLY A 58 -17.36 2.43 10.39
C GLY A 58 -16.38 1.69 11.29
N VAL A 59 -15.07 1.93 11.11
CA VAL A 59 -13.98 1.25 11.80
C VAL A 59 -13.49 2.07 12.98
N ALA A 60 -13.36 1.44 14.15
CA ALA A 60 -12.82 2.08 15.35
C ALA A 60 -11.29 2.01 15.36
N VAL A 61 -10.63 3.17 15.46
CA VAL A 61 -9.16 3.20 15.57
C VAL A 61 -8.74 2.79 16.98
N THR A 62 -8.18 1.59 17.09
CA THR A 62 -7.64 1.02 18.34
C THR A 62 -6.12 0.78 18.21
N PRO A 63 -5.37 0.66 19.32
CA PRO A 63 -3.94 0.32 19.26
C PRO A 63 -3.68 -0.95 18.44
N GLY A 64 -4.47 -2.01 18.66
CA GLY A 64 -4.33 -3.25 17.90
C GLY A 64 -4.69 -3.13 16.42
N LEU A 65 -5.56 -2.20 16.03
CA LEU A 65 -5.80 -1.89 14.62
C LEU A 65 -4.57 -1.18 14.02
N LEU A 66 -4.01 -0.21 14.73
CA LEU A 66 -2.81 0.52 14.31
C LEU A 66 -1.61 -0.41 14.13
N ASP A 67 -1.40 -1.36 15.04
CA ASP A 67 -0.32 -2.35 14.93
C ASP A 67 -0.45 -3.18 13.65
N ARG A 68 -1.66 -3.66 13.35
CA ARG A 68 -1.95 -4.43 12.13
C ARG A 68 -1.82 -3.59 10.86
N LEU A 69 -2.21 -2.31 10.93
CA LEU A 69 -2.03 -1.36 9.83
C LEU A 69 -0.54 -1.13 9.54
N GLY A 70 0.28 -1.00 10.59
CA GLY A 70 1.74 -0.88 10.48
C GLY A 70 2.40 -2.11 9.84
N ILE A 71 1.88 -3.32 10.11
CA ILE A 71 2.33 -4.54 9.42
C ILE A 71 2.04 -4.46 7.91
N CYS A 72 0.84 -3.99 7.53
CA CYS A 72 0.48 -3.83 6.12
C CYS A 72 1.35 -2.77 5.43
N GLU A 73 1.60 -1.64 6.09
CA GLU A 73 2.48 -0.58 5.63
C GLU A 73 3.90 -1.10 5.39
N ALA A 74 4.50 -1.77 6.38
CA ALA A 74 5.85 -2.31 6.27
C ALA A 74 5.98 -3.31 5.11
N ALA A 75 4.98 -4.19 4.94
CA ALA A 75 4.95 -5.14 3.83
C ALA A 75 4.86 -4.43 2.46
N ALA A 76 4.09 -3.35 2.36
CA ALA A 76 3.96 -2.57 1.13
C ALA A 76 5.26 -1.83 0.79
N LEU A 77 5.92 -1.23 1.78
CA LEU A 77 7.23 -0.59 1.61
C LEU A 77 8.28 -1.60 1.13
N ALA A 78 8.34 -2.78 1.74
CA ALA A 78 9.24 -3.85 1.31
C ALA A 78 8.96 -4.30 -0.14
N ALA A 79 7.69 -4.45 -0.51
CA ALA A 79 7.30 -4.83 -1.87
C ALA A 79 7.63 -3.77 -2.92
N TRP A 80 7.61 -2.47 -2.58
CA TRP A 80 8.07 -1.42 -3.49
C TRP A 80 9.58 -1.38 -3.62
N GLU A 81 10.33 -1.57 -2.53
CA GLU A 81 11.79 -1.63 -2.57
C GLU A 81 12.25 -2.84 -3.40
N GLU A 82 11.61 -4.01 -3.27
CA GLU A 82 11.92 -5.19 -4.08
C GLU A 82 11.71 -4.94 -5.58
N ARG A 83 10.67 -4.18 -5.95
CA ARG A 83 10.38 -3.82 -7.35
C ARG A 83 11.29 -2.73 -7.90
N ARG A 84 12.10 -2.10 -7.05
CA ARG A 84 13.02 -1.05 -7.47
C ARG A 84 14.07 -1.68 -8.39
N PRO A 85 14.25 -1.16 -9.62
CA PRO A 85 15.35 -1.61 -10.44
C PRO A 85 16.64 -1.37 -9.66
N ARG A 86 17.43 -2.44 -9.45
CA ARG A 86 18.74 -2.32 -8.80
C ARG A 86 19.51 -1.25 -9.55
N ARG A 87 19.94 -0.19 -8.84
CA ARG A 87 20.85 0.79 -9.43
C ARG A 87 22.01 0.00 -10.03
N ARG A 88 22.24 0.13 -11.34
CA ARG A 88 23.48 -0.39 -11.92
C ARG A 88 24.61 0.32 -11.18
N GLN A 89 25.46 -0.45 -10.50
CA GLN A 89 26.71 0.12 -9.99
C GLN A 89 27.47 0.68 -11.20
N PRO A 90 28.02 1.90 -11.10
CA PRO A 90 28.98 2.36 -12.08
C PRO A 90 30.07 1.29 -12.20
N ARG A 91 30.42 0.89 -13.42
CA ARG A 91 31.67 0.14 -13.60
C ARG A 91 32.78 1.11 -13.23
N GLU A 92 33.52 0.80 -12.18
CA GLU A 92 34.78 1.49 -11.89
C GLU A 92 35.71 1.20 -13.08
N GLU A 93 36.19 2.26 -13.74
CA GLU A 93 37.17 2.23 -14.84
C GLU A 93 38.60 2.30 -14.28
#